data_AF-A0A535WHK1-F1
#
_entry.id   AF-A0A535WHK1-F1
#
_cell.length_a   1.000
_cell.length_b   1.000
_cell.length_c   1.000
_cell.angle_alpha   90.00
_cell.angle_beta   90.00
_cell.angle_gamma   90.00
#
_symmetry.space_group_name_H-M   'P 1'
#
loop_
_entity.id
_entity.type
_entity.pdbx_description
1 polymer ?
#
loop_
_entity_poly.entity_id
_entity_poly.type
_entity_poly.pdbx_seq_one_letter_code
_entity_poly.pdbx_strand_id
1 'polypeptide(L)'
;MRGTGSETGGGRARRDPEAGARMKPQVICVPGSVAPAAQRYRPLIEAVADAADLHLKDLEVYREPIPPSDYSIDEELDAIDRLAGSKSLDRFHLIGYSGGGFISLAYAGTRPERVISLALFEPAR
;
A
#
# COMPACT_ATOMS: atom_id res chain seq x y z
N MET A 1 43.83 46.16 31.03
CA MET A 1 44.37 45.35 29.92
C MET A 1 43.79 43.95 30.06
N ARG A 2 42.94 43.51 29.11
CA ARG A 2 42.36 42.15 28.91
C ARG A 2 41.40 41.67 30.01
N GLY A 3 40.23 41.10 29.74
CA GLY A 3 39.53 40.79 28.50
C GLY A 3 38.20 40.12 28.88
N THR A 4 37.12 40.56 28.25
CA THR A 4 35.77 39.96 28.32
C THR A 4 35.74 38.69 27.49
N GLY A 5 35.43 37.55 28.11
CA GLY A 5 35.18 36.28 27.42
C GLY A 5 33.73 35.85 27.58
N SER A 6 32.93 36.10 26.56
CA SER A 6 31.57 35.57 26.40
C SER A 6 31.63 34.20 25.73
N GLU A 7 31.28 33.13 26.45
CA GLU A 7 31.08 31.81 25.84
C GLU A 7 29.63 31.69 25.35
N THR A 8 29.44 31.94 24.05
CA THR A 8 28.23 31.51 23.35
C THR A 8 28.38 30.03 23.01
N GLY A 9 27.81 29.17 23.85
CA GLY A 9 27.64 27.74 23.58
C GLY A 9 26.71 27.52 22.39
N GLY A 10 27.26 27.53 21.18
CA GLY A 10 26.59 27.13 19.95
C GLY A 10 26.34 25.62 19.95
N GLY A 11 25.28 25.19 20.62
CA GLY A 11 24.75 23.84 20.47
C GLY A 11 24.31 23.63 19.03
N ARG A 12 25.17 23.00 18.21
CA ARG A 12 24.72 22.41 16.95
C ARG A 12 23.67 21.37 17.33
N ALA A 13 22.40 21.69 17.06
CA ALA A 13 21.33 20.71 17.07
C ALA A 13 21.82 19.49 16.29
N ARG A 14 21.91 18.35 16.98
CA ARG A 14 22.14 17.07 16.32
C ARG A 14 20.98 16.93 15.33
N ARG A 15 21.25 16.98 14.03
CA ARG A 15 20.24 16.55 13.05
C ARG A 15 20.01 15.08 13.33
N ASP A 16 18.77 14.73 13.62
CA ASP A 16 18.36 13.33 13.61
C ASP A 16 18.70 12.74 12.24
N PRO A 17 19.52 11.67 12.18
CA PRO A 17 19.87 11.01 10.93
C PRO A 17 18.67 10.28 10.29
N GLU A 18 17.52 10.22 10.97
CA GLU A 18 16.26 9.65 10.47
C GLU A 18 15.45 10.60 9.57
N ALA A 19 15.85 11.86 9.41
CA ALA A 19 15.18 12.81 8.53
C ALA A 19 15.52 12.63 7.04
N GLY A 20 16.00 11.45 6.63
CA GLY A 20 15.84 11.01 5.25
C GLY A 20 14.35 10.72 5.07
N ALA A 21 13.66 11.50 4.23
CA ALA A 21 12.21 11.45 4.06
C ALA A 21 11.67 10.02 4.19
N ARG A 22 11.04 9.70 5.32
CA ARG A 22 10.42 8.38 5.52
C ARG A 22 9.36 8.28 4.43
N MET A 23 9.62 7.44 3.43
CA MET A 23 8.68 7.24 2.32
C MET A 23 7.33 6.87 2.92
N LYS A 24 6.26 7.51 2.43
CA LYS A 24 4.89 7.19 2.84
C LYS A 24 4.68 5.69 2.66
N PRO A 25 4.03 4.99 3.62
CA PRO A 25 3.64 3.60 3.44
C PRO A 25 2.93 3.40 2.09
N GLN A 26 3.38 2.41 1.33
CA GLN A 26 2.81 2.08 0.03
C GLN A 26 1.82 0.95 0.25
N VAL A 27 0.56 1.17 -0.10
CA VAL A 27 -0.53 0.24 0.19
C VAL A 27 -1.27 -0.09 -1.09
N ILE A 28 -1.42 -1.37 -1.43
CA ILE A 28 -2.33 -1.81 -2.49
C ILE A 28 -3.68 -2.16 -1.86
N CYS A 29 -4.77 -1.63 -2.43
CA CYS A 29 -6.13 -1.83 -1.94
C CYS A 29 -6.96 -2.60 -2.99
N VAL A 30 -7.42 -3.79 -2.63
CA VAL A 30 -8.15 -4.73 -3.51
C VAL A 30 -9.61 -4.87 -3.03
N PRO A 31 -10.60 -4.35 -3.77
CA PRO A 31 -12.00 -4.35 -3.37
C PRO A 31 -12.61 -5.75 -3.50
N GLY A 32 -13.86 -5.86 -3.06
CA GLY A 32 -14.68 -7.04 -3.29
C GLY A 32 -15.26 -7.05 -4.70
N SER A 33 -16.09 -8.06 -4.97
CA SER A 33 -16.98 -8.01 -6.12
C SER A 33 -17.99 -6.86 -5.98
N VAL A 34 -18.60 -6.44 -7.10
CA VAL A 34 -19.64 -5.39 -7.22
C VAL A 34 -19.13 -3.95 -7.36
N ALA A 35 -18.31 -3.45 -6.42
CA ALA A 35 -17.96 -2.01 -6.39
C ALA A 35 -16.50 -1.76 -6.80
N PRO A 36 -16.22 -0.77 -7.68
CA PRO A 36 -14.85 -0.36 -7.97
C PRO A 36 -14.09 0.08 -6.72
N ALA A 37 -12.78 -0.09 -6.73
CA ALA A 37 -11.87 0.21 -5.64
C ALA A 37 -11.99 1.68 -5.20
N ALA A 38 -12.05 2.61 -6.16
CA ALA A 38 -12.21 4.04 -5.85
C ALA A 38 -13.50 4.32 -5.07
N GLN A 39 -14.61 3.65 -5.41
CA GLN A 39 -15.85 3.78 -4.66
C GLN A 39 -15.77 3.10 -3.29
N ARG A 40 -15.21 1.89 -3.22
CA ARG A 40 -15.12 1.11 -1.99
C ARG A 40 -14.24 1.77 -0.94
N TYR A 41 -13.10 2.31 -1.36
CA TYR A 41 -12.07 2.84 -0.47
C TYR A 41 -12.13 4.35 -0.27
N ARG A 42 -13.10 5.07 -0.87
CA ARG A 42 -13.20 6.53 -0.70
C ARG A 42 -13.15 7.00 0.76
N PRO A 43 -13.90 6.42 1.72
CA PRO A 43 -13.80 6.82 3.12
C PRO A 43 -12.41 6.58 3.72
N LEU A 44 -11.72 5.52 3.29
CA LEU A 44 -10.36 5.21 3.75
C LEU A 44 -9.34 6.20 3.16
N ILE A 45 -9.48 6.54 1.87
CA ILE A 45 -8.64 7.55 1.20
C ILE A 45 -8.76 8.90 1.92
N GLU A 46 -9.99 9.32 2.24
CA GLU A 46 -10.26 10.56 2.98
C GLU A 46 -9.67 10.52 4.40
N ALA A 47 -9.78 9.40 5.11
CA ALA A 47 -9.30 9.26 6.49
C ALA A 47 -7.76 9.15 6.58
N VAL A 48 -7.12 8.48 5.62
CA VAL A 48 -5.66 8.29 5.56
C VAL A 48 -4.97 9.54 5.04
N ALA A 49 -5.58 10.23 4.07
CA ALA A 49 -5.05 11.43 3.44
C ALA A 49 -3.55 11.28 3.08
N ASP A 50 -2.69 12.14 3.62
CA ASP A 50 -1.25 12.13 3.33
C ASP A 50 -0.44 11.09 4.12
N ALA A 51 -1.06 10.30 4.99
CA ALA A 51 -0.34 9.38 5.85
C ALA A 51 0.17 8.12 5.12
N ALA A 52 -0.38 7.78 3.95
CA ALA A 52 0.05 6.67 3.11
C ALA A 52 -0.36 6.89 1.64
N ASP A 53 0.35 6.24 0.71
CA ASP A 53 -0.04 6.23 -0.70
C ASP A 53 -0.86 4.96 -0.98
N LEU A 54 -2.16 5.16 -1.27
CA LEU A 54 -3.09 4.08 -1.57
C LEU A 54 -3.19 3.85 -3.09
N HIS A 55 -2.73 2.69 -3.54
CA HIS A 55 -2.80 2.23 -4.92
C HIS A 55 -4.00 1.30 -5.09
N LEU A 56 -4.99 1.76 -5.84
CA LEU A 56 -6.25 1.05 -6.00
C LEU A 56 -6.15 0.02 -7.13
N LYS A 57 -6.58 -1.22 -6.86
CA LYS A 57 -6.59 -2.30 -7.83
C LYS A 57 -8.01 -2.86 -8.00
N ASP A 58 -8.69 -2.48 -9.07
CA ASP A 58 -9.93 -3.16 -9.48
C ASP A 58 -9.65 -4.62 -9.89
N LEU A 59 -10.62 -5.50 -9.70
CA LEU A 59 -10.48 -6.92 -10.04
C LEU A 59 -10.41 -7.13 -11.56
N GLU A 60 -9.51 -8.00 -12.02
CA GLU A 60 -9.33 -8.35 -13.44
C GLU A 60 -10.59 -8.95 -14.05
N VAL A 61 -11.43 -9.62 -13.25
CA VAL A 61 -12.73 -10.13 -13.72
C VAL A 61 -13.61 -9.03 -14.34
N TYR A 62 -13.41 -7.76 -13.97
CA TYR A 62 -14.15 -6.63 -14.50
C TYR A 62 -13.37 -5.80 -15.53
N ARG A 63 -12.17 -6.23 -15.93
CA ARG A 63 -11.37 -5.52 -16.94
C ARG A 63 -12.08 -5.45 -18.29
N GLU A 64 -12.80 -6.50 -18.65
CA GLU A 64 -13.62 -6.60 -19.85
C GLU A 64 -15.08 -6.91 -19.48
N PRO A 65 -16.07 -6.59 -20.33
CA PRO A 65 -17.49 -6.87 -20.03
C PRO A 65 -17.79 -8.36 -19.83
N ILE A 66 -17.02 -9.23 -20.50
CA ILE A 66 -17.08 -10.67 -20.38
C ILE A 66 -15.69 -11.15 -19.97
N PRO A 67 -15.52 -11.73 -18.77
CA PRO A 67 -14.24 -12.31 -18.37
C PRO A 67 -13.82 -13.40 -19.36
N PRO A 68 -12.51 -13.55 -19.63
CA PRO A 68 -12.04 -14.65 -20.46
C PRO A 68 -12.34 -16.00 -19.79
N SER A 69 -12.50 -17.05 -20.60
CA SER A 69 -12.92 -18.38 -20.10
C SER A 69 -11.93 -19.03 -19.14
N ASP A 70 -10.68 -18.58 -19.18
CA ASP A 70 -9.56 -19.01 -18.35
C ASP A 70 -9.24 -18.03 -17.20
N TYR A 71 -10.16 -17.09 -16.89
CA TYR A 71 -10.05 -16.25 -15.70
C TYR A 71 -9.80 -17.10 -14.46
N SER A 72 -8.81 -16.71 -13.68
CA SER A 72 -8.34 -17.46 -12.52
C SER A 72 -7.90 -16.54 -11.40
N ILE A 73 -7.72 -17.12 -10.21
CA ILE A 73 -7.13 -16.40 -9.08
C ILE A 73 -5.69 -16.00 -9.39
N ASP A 74 -4.93 -16.84 -10.08
CA ASP A 74 -3.55 -16.52 -10.45
C ASP A 74 -3.45 -15.25 -11.29
N GLU A 75 -4.42 -15.00 -12.19
CA GLU A 75 -4.50 -13.75 -12.95
C GLU A 75 -4.69 -12.52 -12.04
N GLU A 76 -5.48 -12.64 -10.98
CA GLU A 76 -5.63 -11.54 -9.99
C GLU A 76 -4.35 -11.32 -9.19
N LEU A 77 -3.62 -12.40 -8.84
CA LEU A 77 -2.34 -12.31 -8.13
C LEU A 77 -1.27 -11.65 -8.99
N ASP A 78 -1.16 -12.08 -10.25
CA ASP A 78 -0.23 -11.49 -11.21
C ASP A 78 -0.58 -10.04 -11.51
N ALA A 79 -1.86 -9.68 -11.48
CA ALA A 79 -2.28 -8.29 -11.63
C ALA A 79 -1.85 -7.40 -10.45
N ILE A 80 -1.80 -7.93 -9.23
CA ILE A 80 -1.21 -7.22 -8.08
C ILE A 80 0.29 -7.02 -8.32
N ASP A 81 1.01 -8.03 -8.83
CA ASP A 81 2.43 -7.91 -9.19
C ASP A 81 2.66 -6.87 -10.29
N ARG A 82 1.82 -6.85 -11.33
CA ARG A 82 1.89 -5.85 -12.41
C ARG A 82 1.67 -4.44 -11.87
N LEU A 83 0.69 -4.24 -10.98
CA LEU A 83 0.47 -2.94 -10.34
C LEU A 83 1.69 -2.54 -9.49
N ALA A 84 2.18 -3.44 -8.64
CA ALA A 84 3.36 -3.18 -7.82
C ALA A 84 4.59 -2.82 -8.68
N GLY A 85 4.84 -3.56 -9.76
CA GLY A 85 5.91 -3.29 -10.72
C GLY A 85 5.78 -1.92 -11.38
N SER A 86 4.56 -1.54 -11.81
CA SER A 86 4.29 -0.21 -12.39
C SER A 86 4.56 0.95 -11.42
N LYS A 87 4.55 0.67 -10.12
CA LYS A 87 4.84 1.61 -9.03
C LYS A 87 6.24 1.45 -8.44
N SER A 88 7.06 0.54 -9.00
CA SER A 88 8.40 0.20 -8.48
C SER A 88 8.38 -0.21 -7.00
N LEU A 89 7.37 -0.99 -6.61
CA LEU A 89 7.20 -1.47 -5.24
C LEU A 89 7.79 -2.87 -5.10
N ASP A 90 8.90 -2.97 -4.37
CA ASP A 90 9.50 -4.27 -4.03
C ASP A 90 8.75 -4.97 -2.89
N ARG A 91 8.28 -4.18 -1.91
CA ARG A 91 7.45 -4.62 -0.80
C ARG A 91 6.40 -3.58 -0.48
N PHE A 92 5.21 -4.00 -0.09
CA PHE A 92 4.08 -3.10 0.18
C PHE A 92 3.13 -3.67 1.24
N HIS A 93 2.28 -2.81 1.79
CA HIS A 93 1.14 -3.22 2.62
C HIS A 93 -0.03 -3.60 1.71
N LEU A 94 -0.83 -4.59 2.11
CA LEU A 94 -1.96 -5.06 1.31
C LEU A 94 -3.26 -4.96 2.11
N ILE A 95 -4.29 -4.40 1.49
CA ILE A 95 -5.65 -4.31 2.04
C ILE A 95 -6.61 -5.04 1.11
N GLY A 96 -7.42 -5.94 1.66
CA GLY A 96 -8.44 -6.67 0.92
C GLY A 96 -9.84 -6.59 1.55
N TYR A 97 -10.88 -6.42 0.73
CA TYR A 97 -12.28 -6.51 1.15
C TYR A 97 -13.03 -7.64 0.42
N SER A 98 -13.83 -8.44 1.13
CA SER A 98 -14.69 -9.47 0.53
C SER A 98 -13.91 -10.39 -0.43
N GLY A 99 -14.27 -10.48 -1.72
CA GLY A 99 -13.52 -11.23 -2.74
C GLY A 99 -12.05 -10.81 -2.86
N GLY A 100 -11.75 -9.51 -2.79
CA GLY A 100 -10.39 -9.00 -2.70
C GLY A 100 -9.67 -9.38 -1.40
N GLY A 101 -10.42 -9.67 -0.33
CA GLY A 101 -9.88 -10.26 0.90
C GLY A 101 -9.38 -11.68 0.70
N PHE A 102 -10.13 -12.52 -0.01
CA PHE A 102 -9.69 -13.87 -0.41
C PHE A 102 -8.46 -13.80 -1.33
N ILE A 103 -8.49 -12.95 -2.36
CA ILE A 103 -7.34 -12.72 -3.27
C ILE A 103 -6.12 -12.26 -2.47
N SER A 104 -6.29 -11.32 -1.53
CA SER A 104 -5.18 -10.80 -0.72
C SER A 104 -4.58 -11.85 0.22
N LEU A 105 -5.39 -12.77 0.75
CA LEU A 105 -4.91 -13.92 1.51
C LEU A 105 -4.09 -14.87 0.62
N ALA A 106 -4.60 -15.20 -0.57
CA ALA A 106 -3.88 -16.04 -1.52
C ALA A 106 -2.55 -15.39 -1.95
N TYR A 107 -2.54 -14.08 -2.19
CA TYR A 107 -1.34 -13.31 -2.51
C TYR A 107 -0.30 -13.41 -1.39
N ALA A 108 -0.69 -13.07 -0.15
CA ALA A 108 0.23 -13.08 0.98
C ALA A 108 0.75 -14.50 1.31
N GLY A 109 -0.06 -15.54 1.10
CA GLY A 109 0.33 -16.93 1.33
C GLY A 109 1.31 -17.48 0.28
N THR A 110 1.29 -16.94 -0.94
CA THR A 110 2.13 -17.41 -2.06
C THR A 110 3.34 -16.52 -2.33
N ARG A 111 3.28 -15.24 -1.95
CA ARG A 111 4.32 -14.21 -2.16
C ARG A 111 4.65 -13.46 -0.85
N PRO A 112 4.94 -14.16 0.26
CA PRO A 112 5.09 -13.54 1.59
C PRO A 112 6.21 -12.48 1.65
N GLU A 113 7.26 -12.62 0.84
CA GLU A 113 8.37 -11.68 0.75
C GLU A 113 7.94 -10.29 0.24
N ARG A 114 6.86 -10.22 -0.55
CA ARG A 114 6.31 -8.99 -1.13
C ARG A 114 5.47 -8.19 -0.13
N VAL A 115 4.95 -8.83 0.92
CA VAL A 115 3.98 -8.22 1.83
C VAL A 115 4.67 -7.75 3.13
N ILE A 116 4.45 -6.49 3.51
CA ILE A 116 4.92 -5.91 4.78
C ILE A 116 3.89 -6.18 5.89
N SER A 117 2.61 -5.91 5.60
CA SER A 117 1.49 -6.31 6.45
C SER A 117 0.23 -6.50 5.60
N LEU A 118 -0.71 -7.28 6.13
CA LEU A 118 -2.00 -7.57 5.52
C LEU A 118 -3.13 -7.10 6.44
N ALA A 119 -4.09 -6.34 5.90
CA ALA A 119 -5.33 -6.01 6.59
C ALA A 119 -6.54 -6.47 5.77
N LEU A 120 -7.51 -7.09 6.45
CA LEU A 120 -8.66 -7.74 5.82
C LEU A 120 -9.95 -7.18 6.40
N PHE A 121 -10.88 -6.86 5.51
CA PHE A 121 -12.23 -6.44 5.85
C PHE A 121 -13.21 -7.49 5.31
N GLU A 122 -13.89 -8.21 6.21
CA GLU A 122 -14.93 -9.18 5.87
C GLU A 122 -14.55 -10.09 4.68
N PRO A 123 -13.41 -10.81 4.74
CA PRO A 123 -12.92 -11.59 3.60
C PRO A 123 -13.92 -12.69 3.22
N ALA A 124 -14.09 -12.90 1.91
CA ALA A 124 -14.86 -14.01 1.39
C ALA A 124 -14.19 -15.35 1.77
N ARG A 125 -15.00 -16.40 1.85
CA ARG A 125 -14.55 -17.75 2.15
C ARG A 125 -13.98 -18.44 0.92
#